data_AF-A0A1Z9RJ75-F1
#
_entry.id   AF-A0A1Z9RJ75-F1
#
_cell.length_a   1.000
_cell.length_b   1.000
_cell.length_c   1.000
_cell.angle_alpha   90.00
_cell.angle_beta   90.00
_cell.angle_gamma   90.00
#
_symmetry.space_group_name_H-M   'P 1'
#
loop_
_entity.id
_entity.type
_entity.pdbx_description
1 polymer ?
#
loop_
_entity_poly.entity_id
_entity_poly.type
_entity_poly.pdbx_seq_one_letter_code
_entity_poly.pdbx_strand_id
1 'polypeptide(L)'
;MQNSFFDCSVDAASIRRRVLELDSAKVGFYSVGLYPASLAYNCAMQNAAGRLMLAARPGRDLLGAFSQDAIDSMDTGHVETVIGMGTSSQGGDQVPNTLRDLIQRCELVVLSANSNHVEEDLQEACRLRDELGRDQVVLACLAGSFNHDPISNTAYVLCEKQPNLAFFSGFHRHGALRNPFDSFTANFCHPNALTAMLGAQLLDRLSPNIQVAAGVHNVEGQYIKAAKNMASVFAGFGYAYHQDNPGVLPTLLTLLLDQCLDQAATVSMARTDRQKLYHRQPIPLTELGYAVPRIEATLVRDGDFEKVRDHTFSQLTAMVADVRGSMMLPVSGSPTRNFQAGQVLADKMRESGRCPASMEELEAWCEQAGLRKGALEGLKSLRYWPLIARQYAIPIHDASMVNLLYMAVYGRPAVKETAYRVMTESRELSNYCQESVRPTHARRYAEALQNLEVPEAMDLVVNAVIADNARRAMRGEVTLEEANAGLPAYLQLMDVIESQLDI
;
A
#
# COMPACT_ATOMS: atom_id res chain seq x y z
N MET A 1 8.87 -19.71 8.48
CA MET A 1 8.28 -20.56 7.42
C MET A 1 9.26 -20.70 6.25
N GLN A 2 9.55 -21.93 5.78
CA GLN A 2 10.12 -22.16 4.44
C GLN A 2 8.98 -22.05 3.42
N ASN A 3 9.18 -21.26 2.36
CA ASN A 3 8.17 -20.97 1.35
C ASN A 3 8.82 -21.00 -0.03
N SER A 4 8.69 -22.12 -0.72
CA SER A 4 9.31 -22.32 -2.03
C SER A 4 8.56 -23.43 -2.76
N PHE A 5 8.61 -23.40 -4.09
CA PHE A 5 8.08 -24.49 -4.91
C PHE A 5 8.96 -25.75 -4.89
N PHE A 6 10.16 -25.67 -4.30
CA PHE A 6 11.17 -26.73 -4.32
C PHE A 6 11.62 -27.11 -2.91
N ASP A 7 11.97 -28.39 -2.76
CA ASP A 7 12.71 -28.88 -1.60
C ASP A 7 14.17 -28.46 -1.69
N CYS A 8 14.92 -28.64 -0.60
CA CYS A 8 16.37 -28.49 -0.55
C CYS A 8 17.11 -29.66 -1.25
N SER A 9 16.67 -30.04 -2.45
CA SER A 9 17.29 -31.09 -3.26
C SER A 9 18.28 -30.50 -4.27
N VAL A 10 19.35 -31.25 -4.54
CA VAL A 10 20.31 -30.96 -5.63
C VAL A 10 20.17 -31.95 -6.80
N ASP A 11 19.19 -32.84 -6.75
CA ASP A 11 18.91 -33.78 -7.84
C ASP A 11 18.24 -33.08 -9.03
N ALA A 12 19.01 -32.88 -10.09
CA ALA A 12 18.55 -32.23 -11.32
C ALA A 12 17.34 -32.92 -11.95
N ALA A 13 17.20 -34.25 -11.82
CA ALA A 13 16.07 -34.97 -12.40
C ALA A 13 14.77 -34.66 -11.66
N SER A 14 14.80 -34.68 -10.32
CA SER A 14 13.66 -34.30 -9.48
C SER A 14 13.30 -32.82 -9.65
N ILE A 15 14.28 -31.92 -9.70
CA ILE A 15 14.04 -30.48 -9.94
C ILE A 15 13.38 -30.27 -11.30
N ARG A 16 13.88 -30.92 -12.36
CA ARG A 16 13.30 -30.82 -13.71
C ARG A 16 11.85 -31.31 -13.73
N ARG A 17 11.56 -32.42 -13.05
CA ARG A 17 10.19 -32.93 -12.92
C ARG A 17 9.31 -31.89 -12.24
N ARG A 18 9.78 -31.31 -11.14
CA ARG A 18 9.04 -30.29 -10.40
C ARG A 18 8.75 -29.04 -11.24
N VAL A 19 9.70 -28.56 -12.03
CA VAL A 19 9.49 -27.44 -12.97
C VAL A 19 8.37 -27.77 -13.98
N LEU A 20 8.34 -29.00 -14.52
CA LEU A 20 7.29 -29.43 -15.44
C LEU A 20 5.92 -29.57 -14.76
N GLU A 21 5.88 -30.00 -13.50
CA GLU A 21 4.63 -30.02 -12.71
C GLU A 21 4.06 -28.60 -12.55
N LEU A 22 4.92 -27.63 -12.26
CA LEU A 22 4.52 -26.22 -12.12
C LEU A 22 3.94 -25.63 -13.42
N ASP A 23 4.35 -26.09 -14.61
CA ASP A 23 3.83 -25.59 -15.89
C ASP A 23 2.30 -25.76 -16.04
N SER A 24 1.74 -26.79 -15.40
CA SER A 24 0.32 -27.13 -15.41
C SER A 24 -0.39 -26.94 -14.06
N ALA A 25 0.31 -26.35 -13.08
CA ALA A 25 -0.15 -26.26 -11.71
C ALA A 25 -1.39 -25.35 -11.53
N LYS A 26 -2.07 -25.57 -10.40
CA LYS A 26 -3.22 -24.78 -9.99
C LYS A 26 -2.85 -23.70 -8.97
N VAL A 27 -3.57 -22.60 -9.02
CA VAL A 27 -3.54 -21.49 -8.07
C VAL A 27 -4.85 -21.49 -7.29
N GLY A 28 -4.76 -21.46 -5.97
CA GLY A 28 -5.89 -21.36 -5.05
C GLY A 28 -6.05 -19.94 -4.51
N PHE A 29 -7.27 -19.41 -4.47
CA PHE A 29 -7.59 -18.22 -3.68
C PHE A 29 -8.50 -18.57 -2.51
N TYR A 30 -8.04 -18.28 -1.30
CA TYR A 30 -8.79 -18.48 -0.07
C TYR A 30 -9.37 -17.16 0.45
N SER A 31 -10.55 -17.23 1.08
CA SER A 31 -11.29 -16.08 1.61
C SER A 31 -11.74 -15.11 0.51
N VAL A 32 -12.41 -15.67 -0.50
CA VAL A 32 -12.80 -14.99 -1.75
C VAL A 32 -13.56 -13.69 -1.48
N GLY A 33 -12.86 -12.58 -1.66
CA GLY A 33 -13.42 -11.23 -1.66
C GLY A 33 -13.71 -10.71 -3.07
N LEU A 34 -13.89 -9.39 -3.20
CA LEU A 34 -14.20 -8.75 -4.49
C LEU A 34 -13.11 -9.01 -5.54
N TYR A 35 -11.83 -8.96 -5.15
CA TYR A 35 -10.73 -9.14 -6.09
C TYR A 35 -10.64 -10.56 -6.66
N PRO A 36 -10.51 -11.63 -5.85
CA PRO A 36 -10.43 -12.97 -6.40
C PRO A 36 -11.69 -13.37 -7.15
N ALA A 37 -12.87 -12.92 -6.71
CA ALA A 37 -14.12 -13.20 -7.41
C ALA A 37 -14.18 -12.51 -8.78
N SER A 38 -13.69 -11.26 -8.88
CA SER A 38 -13.62 -10.54 -10.16
C SER A 38 -12.60 -11.16 -11.11
N LEU A 39 -11.45 -11.61 -10.59
CA LEU A 39 -10.45 -12.35 -11.37
C LEU A 39 -11.01 -13.69 -11.85
N ALA A 40 -11.71 -14.43 -10.99
CA ALA A 40 -12.33 -15.69 -11.36
C ALA A 40 -13.39 -15.52 -12.46
N TYR A 41 -14.23 -14.48 -12.34
CA TYR A 41 -15.20 -14.16 -13.36
C TYR A 41 -14.53 -13.83 -14.71
N ASN A 42 -13.44 -13.05 -14.68
CA ASN A 42 -12.65 -12.79 -15.88
C ASN A 42 -12.05 -14.07 -16.49
N CYS A 43 -11.53 -14.98 -15.66
CA CYS A 43 -11.03 -16.27 -16.13
C CYS A 43 -12.13 -17.08 -16.82
N ALA A 44 -13.34 -17.09 -16.24
CA ALA A 44 -14.52 -17.75 -16.81
C ALA A 44 -14.91 -17.15 -18.18
N MET A 45 -14.87 -15.83 -18.32
CA MET A 45 -15.17 -15.14 -19.59
C MET A 45 -14.21 -15.53 -20.72
N GLN A 46 -12.94 -15.73 -20.38
CA GLN A 46 -11.88 -16.01 -21.36
C GLN A 46 -11.71 -17.51 -21.65
N ASN A 47 -12.58 -18.38 -21.11
CA ASN A 47 -12.41 -19.84 -21.11
C ASN A 47 -11.01 -20.27 -20.63
N ALA A 48 -10.41 -19.47 -19.74
CA ALA A 48 -9.06 -19.72 -19.28
C ALA A 48 -9.08 -20.96 -18.37
N ALA A 49 -8.18 -21.90 -18.69
CA ALA A 49 -8.15 -23.27 -18.18
C ALA A 49 -8.37 -23.40 -16.67
N GLY A 50 -8.88 -24.56 -16.22
CA GLY A 50 -9.17 -24.96 -14.83
C GLY A 50 -7.98 -25.04 -13.87
N ARG A 51 -7.11 -24.03 -13.93
CA ARG A 51 -5.95 -23.71 -13.12
C ARG A 51 -6.33 -22.89 -11.89
N LEU A 52 -7.46 -22.20 -11.89
CA LEU A 52 -7.95 -21.46 -10.74
C LEU A 52 -8.84 -22.34 -9.87
N MET A 53 -8.58 -22.34 -8.56
CA MET A 53 -9.45 -22.89 -7.54
C MET A 53 -9.80 -21.82 -6.52
N LEU A 54 -11.03 -21.86 -6.02
CA LEU A 54 -11.54 -20.91 -5.05
C LEU A 54 -12.01 -21.63 -3.81
N ALA A 55 -11.86 -21.01 -2.65
CA ALA A 55 -12.52 -21.44 -1.41
C ALA A 55 -12.93 -20.22 -0.58
N ALA A 56 -14.22 -20.14 -0.26
CA ALA A 56 -14.74 -19.13 0.66
C ALA A 56 -14.38 -19.49 2.11
N ARG A 57 -14.26 -18.49 2.98
CA ARG A 57 -14.13 -18.73 4.43
C ARG A 57 -15.45 -19.34 4.95
N PRO A 58 -15.43 -20.27 5.92
CA PRO A 58 -16.67 -20.86 6.45
C PRO A 58 -17.71 -19.82 6.84
N GLY A 59 -18.97 -20.03 6.43
CA GLY A 59 -20.08 -19.09 6.64
C GLY A 59 -20.14 -17.91 5.66
N ARG A 60 -19.32 -17.91 4.60
CA ARG A 60 -19.38 -16.91 3.52
C ARG A 60 -19.77 -17.58 2.20
N ASP A 61 -20.53 -16.85 1.39
CA ASP A 61 -20.83 -17.23 0.01
C ASP A 61 -19.69 -16.83 -0.93
N LEU A 62 -19.42 -17.67 -1.93
CA LEU A 62 -18.36 -17.46 -2.92
C LEU A 62 -18.48 -16.12 -3.66
N LEU A 63 -19.71 -15.73 -4.01
CA LEU A 63 -20.03 -14.48 -4.70
C LEU A 63 -20.55 -13.39 -3.75
N GLY A 64 -20.52 -13.62 -2.43
CA GLY A 64 -21.10 -12.71 -1.43
C GLY A 64 -20.41 -11.34 -1.33
N ALA A 65 -19.31 -11.13 -2.05
CA ALA A 65 -18.66 -9.83 -2.18
C ALA A 65 -19.35 -8.89 -3.19
N PHE A 66 -20.15 -9.43 -4.11
CA PHE A 66 -20.94 -8.66 -5.08
C PHE A 66 -22.31 -8.29 -4.49
N SER A 67 -22.88 -7.16 -4.93
CA SER A 67 -24.28 -6.87 -4.67
C SER A 67 -25.18 -7.78 -5.51
N GLN A 68 -26.43 -7.96 -5.09
CA GLN A 68 -27.39 -8.77 -5.85
C GLN A 68 -27.56 -8.21 -7.28
N ASP A 69 -27.78 -6.91 -7.41
CA ASP A 69 -27.87 -6.24 -8.72
C ASP A 69 -26.62 -6.48 -9.60
N ALA A 70 -25.44 -6.59 -8.98
CA ALA A 70 -24.23 -6.88 -9.72
C ALA A 70 -24.20 -8.33 -10.22
N ILE A 71 -24.66 -9.29 -9.42
CA ILE A 71 -24.77 -10.71 -9.80
C ILE A 71 -25.83 -10.88 -10.91
N ASP A 72 -26.98 -10.23 -10.76
CA ASP A 72 -28.09 -10.32 -11.72
C ASP A 72 -27.72 -9.77 -13.11
N SER A 73 -26.73 -8.88 -13.18
CA SER A 73 -26.18 -8.35 -14.44
C SER A 73 -25.11 -9.24 -15.10
N MET A 74 -24.64 -10.30 -14.43
CA MET A 74 -23.59 -11.18 -14.94
C MET A 74 -24.17 -12.28 -15.82
N ASP A 75 -23.39 -12.68 -16.84
CA ASP A 75 -23.68 -13.90 -17.62
C ASP A 75 -23.74 -15.13 -16.73
N THR A 76 -24.84 -15.89 -16.81
CA THR A 76 -25.12 -17.05 -15.96
C THR A 76 -24.14 -18.20 -16.18
N GLY A 77 -23.68 -18.42 -17.43
CA GLY A 77 -22.71 -19.48 -17.73
C GLY A 77 -21.33 -19.18 -17.13
N HIS A 78 -20.92 -17.91 -17.14
CA HIS A 78 -19.69 -17.50 -16.45
C HIS A 78 -19.82 -17.62 -14.93
N VAL A 79 -20.99 -17.28 -14.36
CA VAL A 79 -21.27 -17.47 -12.93
C VAL A 79 -21.20 -18.95 -12.53
N GLU A 80 -21.82 -19.85 -13.30
CA GLU A 80 -21.74 -21.31 -13.08
C GLU A 80 -20.29 -21.81 -13.13
N THR A 81 -19.49 -21.29 -14.06
CA THR A 81 -18.06 -21.62 -14.16
C THR A 81 -17.30 -21.19 -12.90
N VAL A 82 -17.56 -19.98 -12.39
CA VAL A 82 -16.95 -19.50 -11.13
C VAL A 82 -17.36 -20.37 -9.94
N ILE A 83 -18.64 -20.76 -9.85
CA ILE A 83 -19.12 -21.69 -8.83
C ILE A 83 -18.36 -23.02 -8.94
N GLY A 84 -18.16 -23.54 -10.15
CA GLY A 84 -17.38 -24.75 -10.40
C GLY A 84 -15.91 -24.65 -10.00
N MET A 85 -15.29 -23.45 -10.03
CA MET A 85 -13.95 -23.24 -9.47
C MET A 85 -13.95 -23.34 -7.93
N GLY A 86 -15.10 -23.08 -7.30
CA GLY A 86 -15.32 -23.09 -5.86
C GLY A 86 -15.87 -24.39 -5.28
N THR A 87 -16.18 -25.39 -6.12
CA THR A 87 -16.76 -26.66 -5.68
C THR A 87 -15.96 -27.87 -6.16
N SER A 88 -16.20 -29.01 -5.53
CA SER A 88 -15.70 -30.32 -5.94
C SER A 88 -16.83 -31.35 -5.88
N SER A 89 -16.74 -32.41 -6.69
CA SER A 89 -17.69 -33.51 -6.61
C SER A 89 -17.20 -34.55 -5.59
N GLN A 90 -17.99 -34.78 -4.54
CA GLN A 90 -17.76 -35.85 -3.56
C GLN A 90 -19.03 -36.70 -3.47
N GLY A 91 -18.93 -37.98 -3.84
CA GLY A 91 -20.07 -38.90 -3.77
C GLY A 91 -21.24 -38.58 -4.71
N GLY A 92 -21.04 -37.74 -5.74
CA GLY A 92 -22.09 -37.26 -6.65
C GLY A 92 -22.63 -35.87 -6.28
N ASP A 93 -22.39 -35.40 -5.05
CA ASP A 93 -22.80 -34.08 -4.59
C ASP A 93 -21.72 -33.03 -4.83
N GLN A 94 -22.14 -31.80 -5.09
CA GLN A 94 -21.26 -30.63 -5.19
C GLN A 94 -21.00 -30.08 -3.79
N VAL A 95 -19.74 -30.16 -3.34
CA VAL A 95 -19.31 -29.68 -2.02
C VAL A 95 -18.37 -28.47 -2.21
N PRO A 96 -18.55 -27.37 -1.46
CA PRO A 96 -17.64 -26.22 -1.51
C PRO A 96 -16.21 -26.62 -1.14
N ASN A 97 -15.24 -26.11 -1.87
CA ASN A 97 -13.83 -26.29 -1.55
C ASN A 97 -13.49 -25.57 -0.23
N THR A 98 -12.57 -26.15 0.52
CA THR A 98 -12.02 -25.61 1.77
C THR A 98 -10.58 -25.15 1.59
N LEU A 99 -10.01 -24.47 2.58
CA LEU A 99 -8.57 -24.17 2.60
C LEU A 99 -7.72 -25.45 2.49
N ARG A 100 -8.14 -26.53 3.15
CA ARG A 100 -7.49 -27.84 3.07
C ARG A 100 -7.44 -28.36 1.62
N ASP A 101 -8.54 -28.22 0.88
CA ASP A 101 -8.61 -28.63 -0.52
C ASP A 101 -7.66 -27.80 -1.40
N LEU A 102 -7.53 -26.50 -1.14
CA LEU A 102 -6.60 -25.64 -1.85
C LEU A 102 -5.15 -26.06 -1.58
N ILE A 103 -4.75 -26.24 -0.32
CA ILE A 103 -3.39 -26.70 0.04
C ILE A 103 -3.08 -28.06 -0.59
N GLN A 104 -4.06 -28.96 -0.65
CA GLN A 104 -3.88 -30.30 -1.21
C GLN A 104 -3.69 -30.29 -2.73
N ARG A 105 -4.38 -29.39 -3.46
CA ARG A 105 -4.54 -29.46 -4.93
C ARG A 105 -3.87 -28.33 -5.71
N CYS A 106 -3.39 -27.29 -5.03
CA CYS A 106 -2.70 -26.16 -5.64
C CYS A 106 -1.22 -26.18 -5.30
N GLU A 107 -0.43 -25.48 -6.11
CA GLU A 107 1.00 -25.24 -5.84
C GLU A 107 1.24 -23.83 -5.30
N LEU A 108 0.31 -22.91 -5.56
CA LEU A 108 0.28 -21.56 -5.01
C LEU A 108 -1.09 -21.32 -4.36
N VAL A 109 -1.11 -20.88 -3.11
CA VAL A 109 -2.34 -20.47 -2.42
C VAL A 109 -2.22 -19.02 -1.95
N VAL A 110 -3.12 -18.17 -2.44
CA VAL A 110 -3.22 -16.76 -2.10
C VAL A 110 -4.32 -16.55 -1.07
N LEU A 111 -3.92 -16.13 0.13
CA LEU A 111 -4.81 -15.74 1.23
C LEU A 111 -5.29 -14.31 0.99
N SER A 112 -6.59 -14.15 0.72
CA SER A 112 -7.16 -12.86 0.29
C SER A 112 -8.04 -12.16 1.32
N ALA A 113 -8.04 -12.67 2.55
CA ALA A 113 -8.69 -12.03 3.67
C ALA A 113 -8.11 -10.64 3.98
N ASN A 114 -8.91 -9.81 4.65
CA ASN A 114 -8.46 -8.53 5.19
C ASN A 114 -7.63 -8.72 6.48
N SER A 115 -7.10 -7.62 7.02
CA SER A 115 -6.27 -7.63 8.24
C SER A 115 -6.90 -8.32 9.45
N ASN A 116 -8.24 -8.29 9.56
CA ASN A 116 -8.94 -8.94 10.68
C ASN A 116 -8.79 -10.48 10.71
N HIS A 117 -8.41 -11.09 9.59
CA HIS A 117 -8.59 -12.52 9.34
C HIS A 117 -7.35 -13.17 8.72
N VAL A 118 -6.53 -12.41 8.00
CA VAL A 118 -5.39 -12.93 7.24
C VAL A 118 -4.35 -13.63 8.11
N GLU A 119 -4.17 -13.22 9.37
CA GLU A 119 -3.22 -13.87 10.28
C GLU A 119 -3.69 -15.25 10.72
N GLU A 120 -4.95 -15.36 11.12
CA GLU A 120 -5.58 -16.65 11.45
C GLU A 120 -5.55 -17.58 10.23
N ASP A 121 -5.91 -17.05 9.06
CA ASP A 121 -5.89 -17.80 7.80
C ASP A 121 -4.48 -18.27 7.44
N LEU A 122 -3.44 -17.47 7.72
CA LEU A 122 -2.06 -17.86 7.49
C LEU A 122 -1.61 -18.95 8.46
N GLN A 123 -1.92 -18.81 9.75
CA GLN A 123 -1.60 -19.82 10.76
C GLN A 123 -2.24 -21.16 10.41
N GLU A 124 -3.51 -21.15 10.03
CA GLU A 124 -4.24 -22.33 9.59
C GLU A 124 -3.65 -22.92 8.29
N ALA A 125 -3.31 -22.08 7.31
CA ALA A 125 -2.66 -22.54 6.08
C ALA A 125 -1.31 -23.21 6.35
N CYS A 126 -0.52 -22.68 7.28
CA CYS A 126 0.76 -23.31 7.69
C CYS A 126 0.51 -24.67 8.34
N ARG A 127 -0.42 -24.74 9.29
CA ARG A 127 -0.78 -25.99 9.97
C ARG A 127 -1.24 -27.06 8.97
N LEU A 128 -2.14 -26.70 8.06
CA LEU A 128 -2.65 -27.62 7.03
C LEU A 128 -1.56 -28.08 6.07
N ARG A 129 -0.64 -27.19 5.70
CA ARG A 129 0.50 -27.51 4.85
C ARG A 129 1.40 -28.56 5.48
N ASP A 130 1.68 -28.41 6.77
CA ASP A 130 2.49 -29.35 7.53
C ASP A 130 1.75 -30.69 7.72
N GLU A 131 0.45 -30.67 8.09
CA GLU A 131 -0.38 -31.87 8.25
C GLU A 131 -0.53 -32.70 6.98
N LEU A 132 -0.60 -32.06 5.82
CA LEU A 132 -0.74 -32.71 4.53
C LEU A 132 0.62 -33.09 3.91
N GLY A 133 1.75 -32.73 4.53
CA GLY A 133 3.09 -32.93 3.96
C GLY A 133 3.30 -32.19 2.64
N ARG A 134 2.73 -30.99 2.52
CA ARG A 134 2.71 -30.16 1.29
C ARG A 134 3.69 -28.99 1.39
N ASP A 135 4.91 -29.23 1.86
CA ASP A 135 5.92 -28.19 2.15
C ASP A 135 6.27 -27.28 0.95
N GLN A 136 6.10 -27.79 -0.27
CA GLN A 136 6.38 -27.08 -1.53
C GLN A 136 5.24 -26.18 -2.02
N VAL A 137 4.13 -26.09 -1.28
CA VAL A 137 3.05 -25.16 -1.59
C VAL A 137 3.45 -23.77 -1.14
N VAL A 138 3.52 -22.84 -2.11
CA VAL A 138 3.83 -21.46 -1.84
C VAL A 138 2.58 -20.77 -1.29
N LEU A 139 2.72 -20.18 -0.11
CA LEU A 139 1.69 -19.33 0.48
C LEU A 139 1.98 -17.87 0.11
N ALA A 140 0.93 -17.16 -0.29
CA ALA A 140 0.95 -15.74 -0.56
C ALA A 140 -0.19 -15.04 0.17
N CYS A 141 -0.07 -13.73 0.40
CA CYS A 141 -1.19 -12.92 0.86
C CYS A 141 -1.49 -11.77 -0.10
N LEU A 142 -2.74 -11.32 -0.05
CA LEU A 142 -3.23 -10.15 -0.78
C LEU A 142 -3.64 -9.00 0.15
N ALA A 143 -3.65 -9.25 1.46
CA ALA A 143 -4.03 -8.30 2.50
C ALA A 143 -3.22 -7.00 2.38
N GLY A 144 -3.91 -5.90 2.11
CA GLY A 144 -3.32 -4.59 1.88
C GLY A 144 -3.65 -3.61 2.99
N SER A 145 -3.59 -4.03 4.25
CA SER A 145 -3.84 -3.18 5.42
C SER A 145 -2.85 -3.50 6.54
N PHE A 146 -2.65 -2.52 7.44
CA PHE A 146 -1.88 -2.74 8.65
C PHE A 146 -2.66 -3.64 9.62
N ASN A 147 -1.93 -4.53 10.28
CA ASN A 147 -2.41 -5.27 11.45
C ASN A 147 -1.98 -4.53 12.71
N HIS A 148 -2.65 -4.81 13.83
CA HIS A 148 -2.31 -4.29 15.14
C HIS A 148 -2.26 -5.44 16.13
N ASP A 149 -1.15 -5.55 16.86
CA ASP A 149 -1.03 -6.48 17.97
C ASP A 149 -1.38 -5.75 19.27
N PRO A 150 -2.49 -6.12 19.94
CA PRO A 150 -2.92 -5.45 21.16
C PRO A 150 -1.99 -5.72 22.36
N ILE A 151 -1.18 -6.77 22.32
CA ILE A 151 -0.29 -7.15 23.43
C ILE A 151 0.98 -6.31 23.38
N SER A 152 1.65 -6.28 22.23
CA SER A 152 2.86 -5.46 22.05
C SER A 152 2.55 -3.99 21.72
N ASN A 153 1.29 -3.67 21.42
CA ASN A 153 0.82 -2.38 20.95
C ASN A 153 1.61 -1.87 19.73
N THR A 154 1.89 -2.78 18.80
CA THR A 154 2.62 -2.48 17.55
C THR A 154 1.71 -2.63 16.34
N ALA A 155 1.88 -1.76 15.35
CA ALA A 155 1.25 -1.88 14.05
C ALA A 155 2.25 -2.42 13.05
N TYR A 156 1.86 -3.34 12.17
CA TYR A 156 2.79 -3.98 11.24
C TYR A 156 2.09 -4.47 9.97
N VAL A 157 2.88 -4.81 8.96
CA VAL A 157 2.41 -5.57 7.79
C VAL A 157 2.81 -7.04 7.92
N LEU A 158 1.96 -7.96 7.45
CA LEU A 158 2.14 -9.39 7.66
C LEU A 158 3.47 -9.95 7.11
N CYS A 159 3.91 -9.47 5.94
CA CYS A 159 5.16 -9.85 5.31
C CYS A 159 6.39 -9.40 6.11
N GLU A 160 6.28 -8.40 7.00
CA GLU A 160 7.36 -8.08 7.94
C GLU A 160 7.51 -9.17 9.00
N LYS A 161 6.39 -9.63 9.60
CA LYS A 161 6.40 -10.75 10.56
C LYS A 161 6.77 -12.08 9.90
N GLN A 162 6.43 -12.26 8.63
CA GLN A 162 6.74 -13.46 7.85
C GLN A 162 7.46 -13.08 6.55
N PRO A 163 8.78 -12.77 6.59
CA PRO A 163 9.53 -12.29 5.42
C PRO A 163 9.50 -13.21 4.21
N ASN A 164 9.36 -14.52 4.40
CA ASN A 164 9.25 -15.49 3.31
C ASN A 164 7.82 -15.62 2.74
N LEU A 165 6.81 -14.97 3.30
CA LEU A 165 5.46 -14.96 2.74
C LEU A 165 5.45 -14.19 1.42
N ALA A 166 4.94 -14.78 0.35
CA ALA A 166 4.78 -14.05 -0.91
C ALA A 166 3.67 -13.00 -0.79
N PHE A 167 3.78 -11.93 -1.55
CA PHE A 167 2.77 -10.87 -1.59
C PHE A 167 2.27 -10.72 -3.01
N PHE A 168 0.96 -10.83 -3.21
CA PHE A 168 0.31 -10.58 -4.47
C PHE A 168 -0.33 -9.19 -4.46
N SER A 169 0.23 -8.29 -5.26
CA SER A 169 -0.23 -6.92 -5.43
C SER A 169 -0.89 -6.75 -6.79
N GLY A 170 -1.91 -5.90 -6.84
CA GLY A 170 -2.63 -5.64 -8.06
C GLY A 170 -3.80 -4.69 -7.82
N PHE A 171 -3.96 -3.73 -8.72
CA PHE A 171 -4.96 -2.68 -8.63
C PHE A 171 -6.24 -2.99 -9.36
N HIS A 172 -7.28 -3.39 -8.63
CA HIS A 172 -8.59 -3.56 -9.25
C HIS A 172 -9.52 -2.45 -8.81
N ARG A 173 -10.28 -1.93 -9.77
CA ARG A 173 -11.46 -1.15 -9.49
C ARG A 173 -12.64 -2.09 -9.28
N HIS A 174 -13.68 -1.60 -8.60
CA HIS A 174 -14.91 -2.37 -8.44
C HIS A 174 -15.46 -2.73 -9.82
N GLY A 175 -15.39 -4.00 -10.18
CA GLY A 175 -15.89 -4.52 -11.45
C GLY A 175 -15.00 -4.37 -12.69
N ALA A 176 -13.76 -3.87 -12.57
CA ALA A 176 -12.81 -3.73 -13.69
C ALA A 176 -12.65 -5.03 -14.48
N LEU A 177 -12.33 -6.12 -13.77
CA LEU A 177 -12.10 -7.44 -14.37
C LEU A 177 -13.37 -8.09 -14.95
N ARG A 178 -14.56 -7.50 -14.77
CA ARG A 178 -15.80 -7.97 -15.43
C ARG A 178 -15.93 -7.47 -16.87
N ASN A 179 -15.14 -6.46 -17.26
CA ASN A 179 -15.09 -6.02 -18.64
C ASN A 179 -14.12 -6.93 -19.42
N PRO A 180 -14.58 -7.61 -20.50
CA PRO A 180 -13.74 -8.54 -21.25
C PRO A 180 -12.54 -7.88 -21.92
N PHE A 181 -12.60 -6.55 -22.11
CA PHE A 181 -11.56 -5.75 -22.75
C PHE A 181 -10.65 -5.02 -21.75
N ASP A 182 -10.93 -5.14 -20.45
CA ASP A 182 -10.07 -4.52 -19.45
C ASP A 182 -8.83 -5.39 -19.22
N SER A 183 -7.71 -4.73 -18.94
CA SER A 183 -6.42 -5.38 -18.72
C SER A 183 -5.80 -4.90 -17.42
N PHE A 184 -5.05 -5.77 -16.77
CA PHE A 184 -4.62 -5.57 -15.41
C PHE A 184 -3.16 -5.91 -15.24
N THR A 185 -2.40 -5.01 -14.62
CA THR A 185 -1.03 -5.28 -14.22
C THR A 185 -0.96 -5.58 -12.72
N ALA A 186 -0.19 -6.60 -12.38
CA ALA A 186 0.01 -7.09 -11.02
C ALA A 186 1.48 -7.32 -10.73
N ASN A 187 1.83 -7.41 -9.45
CA ASN A 187 3.11 -7.95 -9.04
C ASN A 187 2.92 -9.17 -8.13
N PHE A 188 3.71 -10.21 -8.38
CA PHE A 188 3.91 -11.29 -7.42
C PHE A 188 5.30 -11.16 -6.81
N CYS A 189 5.34 -10.78 -5.54
CA CYS A 189 6.56 -10.48 -4.82
C CYS A 189 6.94 -11.62 -3.87
N HIS A 190 8.18 -12.10 -3.94
CA HIS A 190 8.73 -13.06 -2.99
C HIS A 190 10.24 -12.82 -2.83
N PRO A 191 10.82 -12.89 -1.60
CA PRO A 191 12.24 -12.54 -1.38
C PRO A 191 13.26 -13.42 -2.10
N ASN A 192 12.81 -14.53 -2.72
CA ASN A 192 13.60 -15.35 -3.63
C ASN A 192 13.12 -15.13 -5.07
N ALA A 193 14.02 -14.69 -5.95
CA ALA A 193 13.73 -14.35 -7.34
C ALA A 193 13.14 -15.52 -8.15
N LEU A 194 13.62 -16.76 -7.95
CA LEU A 194 13.11 -17.92 -8.70
C LEU A 194 11.67 -18.24 -8.29
N THR A 195 11.36 -18.24 -7.00
CA THR A 195 9.97 -18.38 -6.52
C THR A 195 9.09 -17.24 -7.04
N ALA A 196 9.60 -16.01 -7.07
CA ALA A 196 8.86 -14.86 -7.60
C ALA A 196 8.54 -15.03 -9.10
N MET A 197 9.51 -15.46 -9.92
CA MET A 197 9.31 -15.73 -11.35
C MET A 197 8.26 -16.81 -11.60
N LEU A 198 8.39 -17.94 -10.92
CA LEU A 198 7.46 -19.06 -11.11
C LEU A 198 6.06 -18.71 -10.63
N GLY A 199 5.94 -18.04 -9.48
CA GLY A 199 4.64 -17.60 -8.96
C GLY A 199 3.97 -16.55 -9.85
N ALA A 200 4.75 -15.60 -10.39
CA ALA A 200 4.26 -14.65 -11.37
C ALA A 200 3.76 -15.36 -12.63
N GLN A 201 4.53 -16.32 -13.17
CA GLN A 201 4.15 -17.10 -14.35
C GLN A 201 2.87 -17.92 -14.13
N LEU A 202 2.67 -18.50 -12.94
CA LEU A 202 1.43 -19.22 -12.60
C LEU A 202 0.22 -18.29 -12.63
N LEU A 203 0.35 -17.07 -12.07
CA LEU A 203 -0.73 -16.09 -12.00
C LEU A 203 -1.01 -15.43 -13.35
N ASP A 204 0.03 -15.13 -14.13
CA ASP A 204 -0.04 -14.56 -15.48
C ASP A 204 -0.83 -15.46 -16.44
N ARG A 205 -0.76 -16.77 -16.23
CA ARG A 205 -1.45 -17.78 -17.02
C ARG A 205 -2.90 -18.03 -16.61
N LEU A 206 -3.42 -17.33 -15.60
CA LEU A 206 -4.82 -17.47 -15.18
C LEU A 206 -5.78 -16.83 -16.17
N SER A 207 -5.39 -15.72 -16.80
CA SER A 207 -6.22 -15.02 -17.79
C SER A 207 -5.35 -14.21 -18.75
N PRO A 208 -5.71 -14.10 -20.04
CA PRO A 208 -5.01 -13.19 -20.96
C PRO A 208 -5.11 -11.70 -20.54
N ASN A 209 -6.07 -11.35 -19.68
CA ASN A 209 -6.31 -9.98 -19.23
C ASN A 209 -5.52 -9.60 -17.97
N ILE A 210 -4.76 -10.52 -17.37
CA ILE A 210 -3.84 -10.21 -16.28
C ILE A 210 -2.39 -10.33 -16.76
N GLN A 211 -1.56 -9.35 -16.40
CA GLN A 211 -0.13 -9.35 -16.62
C GLN A 211 0.57 -9.28 -15.27
N VAL A 212 1.26 -10.35 -14.87
CA VAL A 212 1.88 -10.45 -13.55
C VAL A 212 3.40 -10.41 -13.68
N ALA A 213 4.01 -9.35 -13.15
CA ALA A 213 5.45 -9.23 -13.08
C ALA A 213 6.00 -9.72 -11.74
N ALA A 214 7.14 -10.41 -11.80
CA ALA A 214 7.83 -10.88 -10.60
C ALA A 214 8.56 -9.74 -9.87
N GLY A 215 8.68 -9.85 -8.56
CA GLY A 215 9.46 -8.92 -7.75
C GLY A 215 9.98 -9.56 -6.47
N VAL A 216 10.98 -8.94 -5.83
CA VAL A 216 11.50 -9.42 -4.54
C VAL A 216 11.00 -8.64 -3.33
N HIS A 217 10.30 -7.52 -3.58
CA HIS A 217 9.94 -6.54 -2.57
C HIS A 217 8.53 -6.77 -2.00
N ASN A 218 8.37 -7.90 -1.28
CA ASN A 218 7.09 -8.29 -0.68
C ASN A 218 6.67 -7.40 0.49
N VAL A 219 7.61 -7.05 1.39
CA VAL A 219 7.36 -6.19 2.55
C VAL A 219 6.97 -4.78 2.10
N GLU A 220 7.77 -4.18 1.20
CA GLU A 220 7.51 -2.85 0.67
C GLU A 220 6.20 -2.82 -0.09
N GLY A 221 5.92 -3.86 -0.90
CA GLY A 221 4.67 -3.93 -1.62
C GLY A 221 3.45 -3.99 -0.72
N GLN A 222 3.53 -4.75 0.38
CA GLN A 222 2.44 -4.76 1.35
C GLN A 222 2.30 -3.44 2.10
N TYR A 223 3.42 -2.84 2.51
CA TYR A 223 3.44 -1.54 3.17
C TYR A 223 2.78 -0.47 2.31
N ILE A 224 3.20 -0.35 1.05
CA ILE A 224 2.65 0.62 0.09
C ILE A 224 1.14 0.43 -0.09
N LYS A 225 0.71 -0.83 -0.21
CA LYS A 225 -0.72 -1.17 -0.35
C LYS A 225 -1.53 -0.79 0.89
N ALA A 226 -0.93 -0.84 2.08
CA ALA A 226 -1.55 -0.40 3.32
C ALA A 226 -1.55 1.14 3.44
N ALA A 227 -0.41 1.79 3.22
CA ALA A 227 -0.25 3.24 3.29
C ALA A 227 -1.15 3.99 2.29
N LYS A 228 -1.27 3.48 1.06
CA LYS A 228 -2.15 4.09 0.04
C LYS A 228 -3.61 4.18 0.48
N ASN A 229 -4.08 3.34 1.41
CA ASN A 229 -5.47 3.40 1.85
C ASN A 229 -5.75 4.68 2.65
N MET A 230 -4.80 5.14 3.48
CA MET A 230 -4.90 6.43 4.17
C MET A 230 -4.77 7.58 3.18
N ALA A 231 -3.78 7.49 2.29
CA ALA A 231 -3.56 8.52 1.28
C ALA A 231 -4.73 8.64 0.28
N SER A 232 -5.44 7.53 -0.01
CA SER A 232 -6.66 7.50 -0.82
C SER A 232 -7.82 8.29 -0.19
N VAL A 233 -7.94 8.29 1.15
CA VAL A 233 -8.90 9.15 1.86
C VAL A 233 -8.58 10.62 1.60
N PHE A 234 -7.31 11.02 1.72
CA PHE A 234 -6.92 12.40 1.44
C PHE A 234 -7.15 12.76 -0.03
N ALA A 235 -6.80 11.88 -0.97
CA ALA A 235 -7.05 12.11 -2.39
C ALA A 235 -8.54 12.35 -2.67
N GLY A 236 -9.42 11.53 -2.09
CA GLY A 236 -10.87 11.69 -2.20
C GLY A 236 -11.36 13.03 -1.65
N PHE A 237 -10.83 13.45 -0.50
CA PHE A 237 -11.09 14.78 0.05
C PHE A 237 -10.65 15.88 -0.90
N GLY A 238 -9.41 15.80 -1.42
CA GLY A 238 -8.85 16.76 -2.36
C GLY A 238 -9.73 16.93 -3.59
N TYR A 239 -10.10 15.82 -4.23
CA TYR A 239 -10.98 15.83 -5.40
C TYR A 239 -12.35 16.44 -5.12
N ALA A 240 -12.99 16.13 -3.98
CA ALA A 240 -14.32 16.65 -3.68
C ALA A 240 -14.30 18.11 -3.19
N TYR A 241 -13.30 18.50 -2.39
CA TYR A 241 -13.23 19.83 -1.79
C TYR A 241 -12.62 20.86 -2.75
N HIS A 242 -11.60 20.48 -3.51
CA HIS A 242 -10.82 21.37 -4.38
C HIS A 242 -11.02 21.12 -5.88
N GLN A 243 -12.13 20.49 -6.30
CA GLN A 243 -12.45 20.28 -7.72
C GLN A 243 -12.38 21.56 -8.56
N ASP A 244 -12.73 22.70 -7.97
CA ASP A 244 -12.74 24.01 -8.65
C ASP A 244 -11.34 24.65 -8.72
N ASN A 245 -10.32 24.03 -8.11
CA ASN A 245 -8.93 24.46 -8.18
C ASN A 245 -8.06 23.40 -8.88
N PRO A 246 -8.06 23.37 -10.23
CA PRO A 246 -7.39 22.33 -10.99
C PRO A 246 -5.87 22.31 -10.82
N GLY A 247 -5.25 23.39 -10.33
CA GLY A 247 -3.81 23.47 -10.09
C GLY A 247 -3.34 22.71 -8.85
N VAL A 248 -4.19 22.56 -7.83
CA VAL A 248 -3.83 21.93 -6.55
C VAL A 248 -3.85 20.41 -6.63
N LEU A 249 -4.78 19.84 -7.38
CA LEU A 249 -4.98 18.39 -7.47
C LEU A 249 -3.72 17.65 -7.97
N PRO A 250 -3.05 18.05 -9.07
CA PRO A 250 -1.83 17.36 -9.51
C PRO A 250 -0.75 17.37 -8.44
N THR A 251 -0.51 18.51 -7.79
CA THR A 251 0.48 18.66 -6.72
C THR A 251 0.16 17.73 -5.54
N LEU A 252 -1.10 17.72 -5.10
CA LEU A 252 -1.56 16.88 -4.00
C LEU A 252 -1.38 15.39 -4.32
N LEU A 253 -1.77 14.95 -5.52
CA LEU A 253 -1.69 13.55 -5.90
C LEU A 253 -0.25 13.06 -6.08
N THR A 254 0.62 13.90 -6.65
CA THR A 254 2.05 13.60 -6.73
C THR A 254 2.64 13.48 -5.34
N LEU A 255 2.34 14.41 -4.44
CA LEU A 255 2.83 14.38 -3.07
C LEU A 255 2.38 13.12 -2.32
N LEU A 256 1.09 12.77 -2.40
CA LEU A 256 0.55 11.57 -1.74
C LEU A 256 1.20 10.29 -2.27
N LEU A 257 1.49 10.22 -3.58
CA LEU A 257 2.23 9.12 -4.18
C LEU A 257 3.66 9.07 -3.64
N ASP A 258 4.39 10.18 -3.70
CA ASP A 258 5.78 10.27 -3.26
C ASP A 258 5.92 9.90 -1.78
N GLN A 259 5.02 10.39 -0.92
CA GLN A 259 4.97 10.02 0.50
C GLN A 259 4.79 8.52 0.70
N CYS A 260 3.90 7.86 -0.04
CA CYS A 260 3.74 6.40 0.05
C CYS A 260 5.04 5.66 -0.35
N LEU A 261 5.76 6.17 -1.35
CA LEU A 261 7.02 5.58 -1.82
C LEU A 261 8.16 5.85 -0.83
N ASP A 262 8.33 7.07 -0.34
CA ASP A 262 9.36 7.45 0.62
C ASP A 262 9.22 6.69 1.94
N GLN A 263 7.99 6.53 2.43
CA GLN A 263 7.71 5.72 3.61
C GLN A 263 8.13 4.26 3.39
N ALA A 264 7.76 3.67 2.26
CA ALA A 264 8.14 2.29 1.94
C ALA A 264 9.65 2.12 1.73
N ALA A 265 10.35 3.16 1.26
CA ALA A 265 11.79 3.16 1.10
C ALA A 265 12.52 3.21 2.44
N THR A 266 11.95 3.90 3.43
CA THR A 266 12.40 3.85 4.82
C THR A 266 12.19 2.45 5.40
N VAL A 267 11.03 1.85 5.19
CA VAL A 267 10.73 0.46 5.60
C VAL A 267 11.72 -0.53 4.97
N SER A 268 12.02 -0.36 3.68
CA SER A 268 12.97 -1.21 2.95
C SER A 268 14.36 -1.18 3.58
N MET A 269 14.82 0.00 4.03
CA MET A 269 16.10 0.14 4.73
C MET A 269 16.15 -0.59 6.08
N ALA A 270 15.01 -0.66 6.79
CA ALA A 270 14.90 -1.31 8.09
C ALA A 270 14.76 -2.84 8.02
N ARG A 271 14.66 -3.43 6.82
CA ARG A 271 14.50 -4.88 6.65
C ARG A 271 15.70 -5.67 7.18
N THR A 272 15.42 -6.64 8.03
CA THR A 272 16.42 -7.57 8.58
C THR A 272 17.02 -8.49 7.51
N ASP A 273 16.27 -8.82 6.45
CA ASP A 273 16.68 -9.69 5.36
C ASP A 273 17.26 -8.96 4.14
N ARG A 274 17.41 -7.64 4.21
CA ARG A 274 17.83 -6.79 3.08
C ARG A 274 19.14 -7.22 2.42
N GLN A 275 20.13 -7.61 3.23
CA GLN A 275 21.42 -8.07 2.70
C GLN A 275 21.26 -9.35 1.85
N LYS A 276 20.41 -10.28 2.28
CA LYS A 276 20.07 -11.49 1.53
C LYS A 276 19.29 -11.12 0.26
N LEU A 277 18.38 -10.16 0.36
CA LEU A 277 17.55 -9.68 -0.74
C LEU A 277 18.39 -9.22 -1.95
N TYR A 278 19.51 -8.54 -1.74
CA TYR A 278 20.32 -8.01 -2.84
C TYR A 278 21.56 -8.85 -3.19
N HIS A 279 22.16 -9.56 -2.23
CA HIS A 279 23.45 -10.23 -2.45
C HIS A 279 23.36 -11.76 -2.54
N ARG A 280 22.19 -12.36 -2.31
CA ARG A 280 22.01 -13.82 -2.27
C ARG A 280 20.85 -14.30 -3.14
N GLN A 281 20.55 -13.58 -4.21
CA GLN A 281 19.56 -14.02 -5.19
C GLN A 281 20.13 -15.10 -6.10
N PRO A 282 19.32 -16.10 -6.51
CA PRO A 282 19.73 -17.08 -7.50
C PRO A 282 19.86 -16.47 -8.91
N ILE A 283 19.18 -15.35 -9.15
CA ILE A 283 19.13 -14.64 -10.42
C ILE A 283 19.30 -13.15 -10.11
N PRO A 284 20.15 -12.40 -10.84
CA PRO A 284 20.28 -10.95 -10.64
C PRO A 284 18.93 -10.23 -10.80
N LEU A 285 18.70 -9.18 -10.01
CA LEU A 285 17.44 -8.43 -10.11
C LEU A 285 17.20 -7.83 -11.50
N THR A 286 18.27 -7.53 -12.24
CA THR A 286 18.14 -7.03 -13.61
C THR A 286 17.50 -8.03 -14.57
N GLU A 287 17.78 -9.32 -14.37
CA GLU A 287 17.15 -10.41 -15.13
C GLU A 287 15.69 -10.67 -14.68
N LEU A 288 15.30 -10.17 -13.50
CA LEU A 288 13.92 -10.20 -13.00
C LEU A 288 13.06 -9.06 -13.57
N GLY A 289 13.66 -8.11 -14.30
CA GLY A 289 12.98 -6.96 -14.89
C GLY A 289 13.25 -5.62 -14.19
N TYR A 290 14.17 -5.57 -13.21
CA TYR A 290 14.63 -4.31 -12.64
C TYR A 290 15.63 -3.65 -13.62
N ALA A 291 15.56 -2.34 -13.82
CA ALA A 291 16.52 -1.63 -14.67
C ALA A 291 17.91 -1.54 -14.01
N VAL A 292 17.93 -1.40 -12.68
CA VAL A 292 19.16 -1.36 -11.87
C VAL A 292 19.02 -2.23 -10.63
N PRO A 293 20.12 -2.82 -10.12
CA PRO A 293 20.06 -3.69 -8.95
C PRO A 293 19.67 -2.98 -7.66
N ARG A 294 19.86 -1.65 -7.60
CA ARG A 294 19.56 -0.86 -6.39
C ARG A 294 19.34 0.63 -6.72
N ILE A 295 18.40 1.25 -6.03
CA ILE A 295 18.15 2.70 -6.06
C ILE A 295 18.16 3.19 -4.62
N GLU A 296 19.21 3.88 -4.18
CA GLU A 296 19.34 4.35 -2.80
C GLU A 296 19.43 5.87 -2.73
N ALA A 297 18.70 6.47 -1.79
CA ALA A 297 18.90 7.86 -1.42
C ALA A 297 19.91 7.95 -0.29
N THR A 298 20.78 8.96 -0.37
CA THR A 298 21.76 9.27 0.66
C THR A 298 21.53 10.66 1.22
N LEU A 299 21.71 10.81 2.53
CA LEU A 299 21.75 12.11 3.21
C LEU A 299 23.17 12.37 3.71
N VAL A 300 23.57 13.64 3.72
CA VAL A 300 24.83 14.03 4.36
C VAL A 300 24.57 14.19 5.85
N ARG A 301 25.28 13.43 6.68
CA ARG A 301 25.32 13.59 8.13
C ARG A 301 26.79 13.65 8.56
N ASP A 302 27.15 14.67 9.32
CA ASP A 302 28.52 14.91 9.81
C ASP A 302 29.60 14.91 8.70
N GLY A 303 29.23 15.34 7.50
CA GLY A 303 30.13 15.40 6.33
C GLY A 303 30.21 14.12 5.50
N ASP A 304 29.60 13.02 5.93
CA ASP A 304 29.58 11.75 5.21
C ASP A 304 28.19 11.46 4.61
N PHE A 305 28.17 10.77 3.46
CA PHE A 305 26.94 10.30 2.83
C PHE A 305 26.46 9.00 3.50
N GLU A 306 25.35 9.09 4.24
CA GLU A 306 24.66 7.94 4.82
C GLU A 306 23.48 7.51 3.92
N LYS A 307 23.33 6.20 3.69
CA LYS A 307 22.19 5.64 2.96
C LYS A 307 20.97 5.63 3.87
N VAL A 308 19.89 6.29 3.46
CA VAL A 308 18.71 6.49 4.32
C VAL A 308 17.42 5.95 3.74
N ARG A 309 17.34 5.74 2.42
CA ARG A 309 16.14 5.19 1.76
C ARG A 309 16.53 4.25 0.63
N ASP A 310 15.71 3.22 0.41
CA ASP A 310 15.86 2.24 -0.66
C ASP A 310 14.60 2.19 -1.53
N HIS A 311 14.68 2.79 -2.71
CA HIS A 311 13.60 2.88 -3.68
C HIS A 311 13.64 1.77 -4.73
N THR A 312 14.43 0.72 -4.54
CA THR A 312 14.60 -0.32 -5.57
C THR A 312 13.27 -0.96 -5.97
N PHE A 313 12.34 -1.09 -5.02
CA PHE A 313 10.98 -1.58 -5.26
C PHE A 313 10.18 -0.71 -6.25
N SER A 314 10.50 0.58 -6.40
CA SER A 314 9.73 1.52 -7.24
C SER A 314 9.79 1.15 -8.73
N GLN A 315 10.77 0.33 -9.12
CA GLN A 315 10.90 -0.24 -10.46
C GLN A 315 9.75 -1.21 -10.80
N LEU A 316 9.02 -1.71 -9.81
CA LEU A 316 7.82 -2.52 -9.99
C LEU A 316 6.62 -1.63 -10.37
N THR A 317 6.45 -1.38 -11.66
CA THR A 317 5.45 -0.42 -12.18
C THR A 317 4.02 -0.75 -11.77
N ALA A 318 3.63 -2.03 -11.70
CA ALA A 318 2.27 -2.42 -11.31
C ALA A 318 1.94 -1.98 -9.87
N MET A 319 2.94 -2.01 -8.99
CA MET A 319 2.83 -1.54 -7.61
C MET A 319 2.66 -0.02 -7.53
N VAL A 320 3.40 0.74 -8.34
CA VAL A 320 3.25 2.22 -8.42
C VAL A 320 1.88 2.57 -9.02
N ALA A 321 1.45 1.84 -10.05
CA ALA A 321 0.13 1.99 -10.66
C ALA A 321 -1.00 1.72 -9.64
N ASP A 322 -0.79 0.80 -8.68
CA ASP A 322 -1.76 0.50 -7.63
C ASP A 322 -2.01 1.64 -6.65
N VAL A 323 -0.95 2.37 -6.30
CA VAL A 323 -1.06 3.59 -5.49
C VAL A 323 -1.79 4.65 -6.28
N ARG A 324 -1.29 4.96 -7.48
CA ARG A 324 -1.84 6.01 -8.34
C ARG A 324 -3.31 5.78 -8.68
N GLY A 325 -3.66 4.55 -9.06
CA GLY A 325 -5.03 4.16 -9.40
C GLY A 325 -6.01 4.33 -8.23
N SER A 326 -5.53 4.18 -6.98
CA SER A 326 -6.36 4.35 -5.77
C SER A 326 -6.59 5.81 -5.39
N MET A 327 -5.81 6.73 -5.96
CA MET A 327 -5.86 8.18 -5.68
C MET A 327 -6.54 8.97 -6.80
N MET A 328 -6.93 8.34 -7.91
CA MET A 328 -7.53 9.03 -9.05
C MET A 328 -9.00 8.63 -9.26
N LEU A 329 -9.81 9.57 -9.75
CA LEU A 329 -11.15 9.26 -10.23
C LEU A 329 -11.07 8.27 -11.41
N PRO A 330 -11.94 7.25 -11.45
CA PRO A 330 -11.95 6.32 -12.55
C PRO A 330 -12.66 6.90 -13.78
N VAL A 331 -12.30 6.40 -14.97
CA VAL A 331 -13.01 6.71 -16.23
C VAL A 331 -14.40 6.06 -16.23
N SER A 332 -14.53 4.87 -15.60
CA SER A 332 -15.78 4.13 -15.45
C SER A 332 -15.86 3.44 -14.08
N GLY A 333 -17.08 3.29 -13.56
CA GLY A 333 -17.34 2.72 -12.23
C GLY A 333 -17.09 3.71 -11.09
N SER A 334 -17.04 3.19 -9.87
CA SER A 334 -16.85 4.00 -8.65
C SER A 334 -15.39 3.97 -8.16
N PRO A 335 -14.89 5.05 -7.55
CA PRO A 335 -13.57 5.06 -6.92
C PRO A 335 -13.50 4.08 -5.73
N THR A 336 -12.32 3.91 -5.13
CA THR A 336 -12.17 3.00 -3.97
C THR A 336 -13.02 3.47 -2.78
N ARG A 337 -13.35 2.57 -1.85
CA ARG A 337 -14.15 2.93 -0.67
C ARG A 337 -13.46 3.96 0.24
N ASN A 338 -12.12 3.89 0.35
CA ASN A 338 -11.34 4.88 1.10
C ASN A 338 -11.38 6.26 0.41
N PHE A 339 -11.30 6.30 -0.92
CA PHE A 339 -11.49 7.54 -1.68
C PHE A 339 -12.89 8.12 -1.45
N GLN A 340 -13.94 7.29 -1.52
CA GLN A 340 -15.31 7.73 -1.23
C GLN A 340 -15.45 8.26 0.20
N ALA A 341 -14.80 7.66 1.19
CA ALA A 341 -14.79 8.20 2.56
C ALA A 341 -14.14 9.60 2.62
N GLY A 342 -13.13 9.86 1.80
CA GLY A 342 -12.57 11.20 1.60
C GLY A 342 -13.57 12.20 1.02
N GLN A 343 -14.37 11.77 0.04
CA GLN A 343 -15.43 12.61 -0.54
C GLN A 343 -16.51 12.94 0.50
N VAL A 344 -16.93 11.94 1.29
CA VAL A 344 -17.87 12.15 2.41
C VAL A 344 -17.31 13.11 3.44
N LEU A 345 -16.02 12.98 3.80
CA LEU A 345 -15.34 13.91 4.70
C LEU A 345 -15.40 15.34 4.15
N ALA A 346 -15.10 15.53 2.86
CA ALA A 346 -15.15 16.85 2.22
C ALA A 346 -16.54 17.47 2.26
N ASP A 347 -17.57 16.72 1.87
CA ASP A 347 -18.94 17.22 1.85
C ASP A 347 -19.42 17.59 3.25
N LYS A 348 -19.13 16.74 4.25
CA LYS A 348 -19.52 17.01 5.65
C LYS A 348 -18.75 18.15 6.28
N MET A 349 -17.46 18.31 5.95
CA MET A 349 -16.68 19.47 6.39
C MET A 349 -17.23 20.76 5.77
N ARG A 350 -17.64 20.73 4.50
CA ARG A 350 -18.27 21.88 3.82
C ARG A 350 -19.61 22.25 4.44
N GLU A 351 -20.45 21.26 4.74
CA GLU A 351 -21.77 21.46 5.38
C GLU A 351 -21.66 21.98 6.81
N SER A 352 -20.74 21.42 7.60
CA SER A 352 -20.63 21.71 9.04
C SER A 352 -19.71 22.88 9.37
N GLY A 353 -18.86 23.30 8.43
CA GLY A 353 -17.87 24.35 8.65
C GLY A 353 -16.76 23.95 9.63
N ARG A 354 -16.53 22.64 9.84
CA ARG A 354 -15.53 22.12 10.78
C ARG A 354 -15.03 20.73 10.41
N CYS A 355 -13.90 20.33 11.01
CA CYS A 355 -13.48 18.93 11.05
C CYS A 355 -14.44 18.04 11.86
N PRO A 356 -14.40 16.70 11.67
CA PRO A 356 -15.13 15.76 12.52
C PRO A 356 -14.66 15.86 13.98
N ALA A 357 -15.58 15.72 14.92
CA ALA A 357 -15.36 15.71 16.36
C ALA A 357 -14.61 14.45 16.82
N SER A 358 -14.83 13.32 16.15
CA SER A 358 -14.11 12.08 16.39
C SER A 358 -14.12 11.17 15.15
N MET A 359 -13.36 10.08 15.21
CA MET A 359 -13.38 9.04 14.18
C MET A 359 -14.77 8.39 14.06
N GLU A 360 -15.48 8.21 15.17
CA GLU A 360 -16.83 7.63 15.19
C GLU A 360 -17.84 8.50 14.45
N GLU A 361 -17.70 9.83 14.53
CA GLU A 361 -18.53 10.76 13.74
C GLU A 361 -18.26 10.57 12.24
N LEU A 362 -17.00 10.52 11.83
CA LEU A 362 -16.63 10.31 10.42
C LEU A 362 -17.14 8.95 9.89
N GLU A 363 -17.02 7.89 10.69
CA GLU A 363 -17.55 6.58 10.33
C GLU A 363 -19.08 6.59 10.22
N ALA A 364 -19.78 7.29 11.11
CA ALA A 364 -21.23 7.45 11.03
C ALA A 364 -21.65 8.22 9.76
N TRP A 365 -20.90 9.26 9.38
CA TRP A 365 -21.13 9.95 8.10
C TRP A 365 -20.94 9.02 6.90
N CYS A 366 -19.89 8.18 6.93
CA CYS A 366 -19.64 7.19 5.89
C CYS A 366 -20.78 6.16 5.80
N GLU A 367 -21.28 5.67 6.94
CA GLU A 367 -22.42 4.73 6.99
C GLU A 367 -23.70 5.36 6.44
N GLN A 368 -23.99 6.62 6.79
CA GLN A 368 -25.12 7.38 6.24
C GLN A 368 -25.01 7.57 4.71
N ALA A 369 -23.80 7.65 4.18
CA ALA A 369 -23.52 7.70 2.75
C ALA A 369 -23.50 6.31 2.07
N GLY A 370 -23.83 5.23 2.81
CA GLY A 370 -23.91 3.86 2.28
C GLY A 370 -22.57 3.09 2.28
N LEU A 371 -21.52 3.62 2.90
CA LEU A 371 -20.22 2.95 3.01
C LEU A 371 -20.19 2.02 4.23
N ARG A 372 -19.91 0.73 4.00
CA ARG A 372 -19.77 -0.25 5.09
C ARG A 372 -18.46 -0.04 5.86
N LYS A 373 -18.57 0.24 7.16
CA LYS A 373 -17.45 0.43 8.12
C LYS A 373 -16.35 -0.62 8.03
N GLY A 374 -16.73 -1.89 7.89
CA GLY A 374 -15.78 -3.02 7.82
C GLY A 374 -14.80 -2.97 6.65
N ALA A 375 -15.01 -2.11 5.65
CA ALA A 375 -14.18 -1.99 4.46
C ALA A 375 -13.41 -0.66 4.34
N LEU A 376 -13.43 0.18 5.38
CA LEU A 376 -12.70 1.45 5.44
C LEU A 376 -11.31 1.24 6.04
N GLU A 377 -10.48 0.44 5.39
CA GLU A 377 -9.13 0.07 5.86
C GLU A 377 -8.21 1.29 6.05
N GLY A 378 -8.43 2.37 5.28
CA GLY A 378 -7.71 3.62 5.44
C GLY A 378 -8.01 4.29 6.77
N LEU A 379 -9.29 4.39 7.15
CA LEU A 379 -9.68 4.95 8.44
C LEU A 379 -9.24 4.07 9.61
N LYS A 380 -9.31 2.75 9.46
CA LYS A 380 -8.76 1.81 10.47
C LYS A 380 -7.26 2.01 10.69
N SER A 381 -6.50 2.14 9.59
CA SER A 381 -5.06 2.36 9.64
C SER A 381 -4.73 3.72 10.27
N LEU A 382 -5.51 4.76 9.96
CA LEU A 382 -5.35 6.11 10.51
C LEU A 382 -5.44 6.12 12.05
N ARG A 383 -6.26 5.25 12.65
CA ARG A 383 -6.36 5.13 14.11
C ARG A 383 -5.03 4.80 14.78
N TYR A 384 -4.21 4.01 14.09
CA TYR A 384 -2.92 3.52 14.58
C TYR A 384 -1.74 4.29 13.97
N TRP A 385 -1.99 5.41 13.28
CA TRP A 385 -0.97 6.13 12.55
C TRP A 385 0.29 6.48 13.38
N PRO A 386 0.19 7.01 14.62
CA PRO A 386 1.38 7.27 15.43
C PRO A 386 2.20 6.01 15.72
N LEU A 387 1.55 4.86 15.92
CA LEU A 387 2.24 3.58 16.14
C LEU A 387 2.91 3.08 14.85
N ILE A 388 2.26 3.26 13.70
CA ILE A 388 2.82 2.90 12.39
C ILE A 388 4.07 3.75 12.12
N ALA A 389 3.96 5.08 12.26
CA ALA A 389 5.06 6.00 12.03
C ALA A 389 6.28 5.66 12.91
N ARG A 390 6.04 5.39 14.19
CA ARG A 390 7.09 5.01 15.15
C ARG A 390 7.72 3.65 14.83
N GLN A 391 6.89 2.62 14.55
CA GLN A 391 7.37 1.26 14.26
C GLN A 391 8.38 1.26 13.11
N TYR A 392 8.11 2.03 12.07
CA TYR A 392 8.93 2.05 10.86
C TYR A 392 9.93 3.21 10.80
N ALA A 393 10.06 3.97 11.89
CA ALA A 393 10.90 5.17 11.98
C ALA A 393 10.66 6.13 10.79
N ILE A 394 9.40 6.30 10.41
CA ILE A 394 9.00 7.15 9.29
C ILE A 394 9.30 8.61 9.66
N PRO A 395 10.10 9.33 8.85
CA PRO A 395 10.32 10.75 9.08
C PRO A 395 9.00 11.53 9.03
N ILE A 396 8.83 12.47 9.97
CA ILE A 396 7.58 13.21 10.14
C ILE A 396 7.14 13.94 8.86
N HIS A 397 8.08 14.45 8.06
CA HIS A 397 7.78 15.14 6.81
C HIS A 397 7.22 14.20 5.73
N ASP A 398 7.73 12.96 5.64
CA ASP A 398 7.21 11.94 4.70
C ASP A 398 5.76 11.53 5.02
N ALA A 399 5.28 11.90 6.21
CA ALA A 399 3.95 11.63 6.70
C ALA A 399 2.99 12.81 6.62
N SER A 400 3.42 14.00 6.16
CA SER A 400 2.68 15.25 6.39
C SER A 400 1.20 15.22 5.98
N MET A 401 0.81 14.59 4.86
CA MET A 401 -0.59 14.59 4.43
C MET A 401 -1.43 13.64 5.29
N VAL A 402 -0.84 12.51 5.66
CA VAL A 402 -1.46 11.57 6.62
C VAL A 402 -1.51 12.19 8.01
N ASN A 403 -0.49 12.95 8.42
CA ASN A 403 -0.47 13.73 9.66
C ASN A 403 -1.57 14.79 9.66
N LEU A 404 -1.72 15.54 8.57
CA LEU A 404 -2.80 16.52 8.40
C LEU A 404 -4.18 15.86 8.54
N LEU A 405 -4.40 14.74 7.85
CA LEU A 405 -5.64 13.96 7.98
C LEU A 405 -5.85 13.44 9.41
N TYR A 406 -4.78 12.96 10.05
CA TYR A 406 -4.81 12.50 11.43
C TYR A 406 -5.21 13.64 12.37
N MET A 407 -4.60 14.82 12.24
CA MET A 407 -4.90 15.99 13.06
C MET A 407 -6.32 16.50 12.86
N ALA A 408 -6.84 16.43 11.63
CA ALA A 408 -8.25 16.74 11.35
C ALA A 408 -9.22 15.83 12.12
N VAL A 409 -8.86 14.56 12.36
CA VAL A 409 -9.75 13.59 13.02
C VAL A 409 -9.49 13.44 14.53
N TYR A 410 -8.23 13.50 14.96
CA TYR A 410 -7.78 13.19 16.32
C TYR A 410 -7.21 14.39 17.07
N GLY A 411 -6.97 15.52 16.40
CA GLY A 411 -6.45 16.72 17.03
C GLY A 411 -7.38 17.28 18.12
N ARG A 412 -6.80 18.07 19.04
CA ARG A 412 -7.61 18.87 19.98
C ARG A 412 -8.44 19.91 19.23
N PRO A 413 -9.52 20.47 19.79
CA PRO A 413 -10.40 21.41 19.08
C PRO A 413 -9.67 22.56 18.35
N ALA A 414 -8.70 23.21 18.99
CA ALA A 414 -7.91 24.28 18.36
C ALA A 414 -7.02 23.79 17.19
N VAL A 415 -6.49 22.56 17.29
CA VAL A 415 -5.71 21.93 16.22
C VAL A 415 -6.62 21.58 15.04
N LYS A 416 -7.83 21.08 15.34
CA LYS A 416 -8.84 20.77 14.33
C LYS A 416 -9.32 21.99 13.57
N GLU A 417 -9.48 23.14 14.24
CA GLU A 417 -9.77 24.41 13.58
C GLU A 417 -8.66 24.82 12.61
N THR A 418 -7.40 24.68 13.02
CA THR A 418 -6.24 24.93 12.17
C THR A 418 -6.18 23.95 10.99
N ALA A 419 -6.37 22.65 11.25
CA ALA A 419 -6.39 21.60 10.23
C ALA A 419 -7.53 21.82 9.24
N TYR A 420 -8.73 22.21 9.71
CA TYR A 420 -9.86 22.58 8.85
C TYR A 420 -9.47 23.70 7.90
N ARG A 421 -8.86 24.78 8.42
CA ARG A 421 -8.39 25.91 7.60
C ARG A 421 -7.39 25.47 6.54
N VAL A 422 -6.36 24.71 6.94
CA VAL A 422 -5.33 24.21 6.01
C VAL A 422 -5.93 23.28 4.95
N MET A 423 -6.83 22.38 5.35
CA MET A 423 -7.45 21.43 4.43
C MET A 423 -8.44 22.08 3.47
N THR A 424 -9.10 23.18 3.85
CA THR A 424 -10.21 23.74 3.03
C THR A 424 -9.82 24.96 2.23
N GLU A 425 -8.82 25.74 2.68
CA GLU A 425 -8.30 26.88 1.95
C GLU A 425 -7.22 26.44 0.96
N SER A 426 -7.51 26.54 -0.34
CA SER A 426 -6.61 26.03 -1.39
C SER A 426 -5.18 26.62 -1.32
N ARG A 427 -5.03 27.88 -0.89
CA ARG A 427 -3.72 28.52 -0.74
C ARG A 427 -2.94 27.92 0.43
N GLU A 428 -3.60 27.71 1.57
CA GLU A 428 -2.98 27.07 2.74
C GLU A 428 -2.62 25.62 2.43
N LEU A 429 -3.50 24.87 1.77
CA LEU A 429 -3.20 23.50 1.33
C LEU A 429 -1.99 23.46 0.38
N SER A 430 -1.91 24.40 -0.57
CA SER A 430 -0.78 24.48 -1.51
C SER A 430 0.55 24.76 -0.80
N ASN A 431 0.53 25.71 0.14
CA ASN A 431 1.71 26.04 0.96
C ASN A 431 2.11 24.85 1.84
N TYR A 432 1.14 24.17 2.44
CA TYR A 432 1.38 22.96 3.22
C TYR A 432 2.02 21.85 2.38
N CYS A 433 1.52 21.62 1.16
CA CYS A 433 2.10 20.69 0.20
C CYS A 433 3.55 21.07 -0.16
N GLN A 434 3.88 22.35 -0.26
CA GLN A 434 5.25 22.78 -0.54
C GLN A 434 6.21 22.46 0.62
N GLU A 435 5.78 22.66 1.85
CA GLU A 435 6.63 22.45 3.04
C GLU A 435 6.71 20.98 3.48
N SER A 436 5.73 20.17 3.11
CA SER A 436 5.68 18.74 3.42
C SER A 436 6.88 17.90 2.97
N VAL A 437 7.66 18.39 2.00
CA VAL A 437 8.82 17.68 1.43
C VAL A 437 10.15 18.25 1.94
N ARG A 438 10.12 19.24 2.83
CA ARG A 438 11.31 19.97 3.28
C ARG A 438 11.76 19.49 4.67
N PRO A 439 13.03 19.08 4.85
CA PRO A 439 13.62 18.90 6.18
C PRO A 439 13.57 20.22 6.96
N THR A 440 13.47 20.16 8.28
CA THR A 440 13.40 21.33 9.18
C THR A 440 14.51 22.35 8.89
N HIS A 441 15.73 21.89 8.56
CA HIS A 441 16.85 22.76 8.19
C HIS A 441 16.66 23.58 6.90
N ALA A 442 15.79 23.15 5.98
CA ALA A 442 15.49 23.90 4.76
C ALA A 442 14.46 25.03 4.98
N ARG A 443 13.66 24.97 6.06
CA ARG A 443 12.70 26.03 6.40
C ARG A 443 13.40 27.31 6.78
N ARG A 444 14.46 27.20 7.57
CA ARG A 444 15.24 28.32 8.09
C ARG A 444 15.67 29.35 7.03
N TYR A 445 16.18 28.90 5.88
CA TYR A 445 16.58 29.81 4.80
C TYR A 445 15.39 30.39 4.02
N ALA A 446 14.32 29.61 3.84
CA ALA A 446 13.11 30.08 3.18
C ALA A 446 12.39 31.13 4.02
N GLU A 447 12.31 30.93 5.34
CA GLU A 447 11.77 31.90 6.30
C GLU A 447 12.61 33.17 6.33
N ALA A 448 13.94 33.06 6.33
CA ALA A 448 14.81 34.23 6.28
C ALA A 448 14.64 35.03 4.97
N LEU A 449 14.46 34.35 3.83
CA LEU A 449 14.18 35.01 2.54
C LEU A 449 12.80 35.70 2.50
N GLN A 450 11.85 35.27 3.33
CA GLN A 450 10.52 35.88 3.42
C GLN A 450 10.46 37.07 4.40
N ASN A 451 11.48 37.22 5.26
CA ASN A 451 11.54 38.25 6.30
C ASN A 451 12.86 39.04 6.24
N LEU A 452 13.29 39.43 5.04
CA LEU A 452 14.59 40.11 4.81
C LEU A 452 14.72 41.46 5.52
N GLU A 453 13.62 42.05 5.96
CA GLU A 453 13.57 43.24 6.81
C GLU A 453 14.06 42.99 8.24
N VAL A 454 14.12 41.73 8.69
CA VAL A 454 14.66 41.33 9.99
C VAL A 454 16.19 41.21 9.86
N PRO A 455 17.00 41.97 10.63
CA PRO A 455 18.45 41.97 10.49
C PRO A 455 19.10 40.58 10.56
N GLU A 456 18.62 39.73 11.44
CA GLU A 456 19.14 38.37 11.66
C GLU A 456 18.83 37.44 10.48
N ALA A 457 17.66 37.62 9.83
CA ALA A 457 17.29 36.89 8.63
C ALA A 457 18.17 37.31 7.43
N MET A 458 18.42 38.61 7.29
CA MET A 458 19.36 39.13 6.30
C MET A 458 20.78 38.59 6.54
N ASP A 459 21.24 38.60 7.79
CA ASP A 459 22.55 38.06 8.18
C ASP A 459 22.67 36.57 7.86
N LEU A 460 21.61 35.77 8.06
CA LEU A 460 21.61 34.36 7.68
C LEU A 460 21.82 34.17 6.16
N VAL A 461 21.06 34.90 5.34
CA VAL A 461 21.15 34.81 3.87
C VAL A 461 22.51 35.31 3.40
N VAL A 462 22.99 36.43 3.94
CA VAL A 462 24.32 36.99 3.65
C VAL A 462 25.41 36.01 4.05
N ASN A 463 25.35 35.40 5.23
CA ASN A 463 26.32 34.41 5.68
C ASN A 463 26.30 33.15 4.81
N ALA A 464 25.15 32.71 4.31
CA ALA A 464 25.09 31.62 3.33
C ALA A 464 25.71 31.99 1.99
N VAL A 465 25.50 33.23 1.50
CA VAL A 465 26.14 33.75 0.29
C VAL A 465 27.65 33.91 0.49
N ILE A 466 28.08 34.42 1.65
CA ILE A 466 29.49 34.47 2.06
C ILE A 466 30.05 33.06 2.13
N ALA A 467 29.33 32.09 2.71
CA ALA A 467 29.76 30.69 2.78
C ALA A 467 29.80 30.01 1.40
N ASP A 468 28.94 30.35 0.44
CA ASP A 468 29.03 29.88 -0.95
C ASP A 468 30.23 30.50 -1.66
N ASN A 469 30.41 31.82 -1.53
CA ASN A 469 31.58 32.53 -2.06
C ASN A 469 32.90 32.07 -1.41
N ALA A 470 32.85 31.77 -0.11
CA ALA A 470 33.95 31.20 0.66
C ALA A 470 34.16 29.74 0.30
N ARG A 471 33.13 28.89 0.09
CA ARG A 471 33.28 27.53 -0.44
C ARG A 471 33.88 27.52 -1.85
N ARG A 472 33.54 28.51 -2.68
CA ARG A 472 34.21 28.79 -3.97
C ARG A 472 35.67 29.24 -3.78
N ALA A 473 36.04 29.71 -2.59
CA ALA A 473 37.39 30.18 -2.26
C ALA A 473 38.18 29.27 -1.28
N MET A 474 37.56 28.28 -0.61
CA MET A 474 38.03 27.21 0.30
C MET A 474 37.09 26.95 1.51
N ARG A 475 36.92 25.66 1.85
CA ARG A 475 36.04 25.04 2.88
C ARG A 475 36.08 25.65 4.30
N GLY A 476 34.91 25.76 4.98
CA GLY A 476 34.77 25.89 6.45
C GLY A 476 33.36 26.33 6.93
N GLU A 477 32.76 25.60 7.88
CA GLU A 477 31.35 25.71 8.36
C GLU A 477 31.15 26.59 9.60
N VAL A 478 29.94 27.16 9.76
CA VAL A 478 29.39 27.68 11.05
C VAL A 478 27.86 27.50 11.10
N THR A 479 27.32 27.09 12.24
CA THR A 479 25.89 26.97 12.62
C THR A 479 25.51 27.98 13.73
N LEU A 480 24.24 28.42 13.81
CA LEU A 480 23.61 29.06 15.00
C LEU A 480 22.07 29.15 14.89
N GLU A 481 21.36 29.60 15.94
CA GLU A 481 19.96 29.29 16.32
C GLU A 481 18.83 30.25 15.83
N GLU A 482 17.57 29.89 16.11
CA GLU A 482 16.28 30.47 15.62
C GLU A 482 15.54 31.36 16.65
N ALA A 483 14.70 32.31 16.18
CA ALA A 483 13.70 33.05 16.96
C ALA A 483 12.45 33.43 16.12
N ASN A 484 11.28 33.54 16.80
CA ASN A 484 9.92 33.34 16.27
C ASN A 484 9.08 34.64 16.12
N ALA A 485 8.21 34.73 15.09
CA ALA A 485 7.12 35.72 14.93
C ALA A 485 5.86 35.08 14.29
N GLY A 486 4.66 35.66 14.51
CA GLY A 486 3.34 35.05 14.31
C GLY A 486 3.13 34.27 13.00
N LEU A 487 2.95 32.95 13.14
CA LEU A 487 3.06 31.98 12.05
C LEU A 487 1.75 31.83 11.23
N PRO A 488 1.83 31.68 9.89
CA PRO A 488 0.75 31.17 9.04
C PRO A 488 0.13 29.86 9.54
N ALA A 489 -1.10 29.55 9.12
CA ALA A 489 -1.84 28.38 9.60
C ALA A 489 -1.13 27.06 9.32
N TYR A 490 -0.61 26.91 8.10
CA TYR A 490 0.14 25.73 7.71
C TYR A 490 1.40 25.54 8.58
N LEU A 491 2.11 26.62 8.95
CA LEU A 491 3.27 26.57 9.85
C LEU A 491 2.88 26.24 11.29
N GLN A 492 1.83 26.87 11.83
CA GLN A 492 1.30 26.52 13.16
C GLN A 492 0.95 25.03 13.26
N LEU A 493 0.38 24.46 12.18
CA LEU A 493 0.03 23.06 12.15
C LEU A 493 1.25 22.14 12.05
N MET A 494 2.29 22.53 11.31
CA MET A 494 3.54 21.77 11.25
C MET A 494 4.22 21.69 12.62
N ASP A 495 4.30 22.80 13.36
CA ASP A 495 4.87 22.82 14.72
C ASP A 495 4.11 21.89 15.67
N VAL A 496 2.77 21.85 15.56
CA VAL A 496 1.94 20.94 16.35
C VAL A 496 2.16 19.49 15.95
N ILE A 497 2.29 19.20 14.65
CA ILE A 497 2.56 17.85 14.15
C ILE A 497 3.91 17.35 14.66
N GLU A 498 4.95 18.19 14.61
CA GLU A 498 6.29 17.88 15.11
C GLU A 498 6.26 17.61 16.62
N SER A 499 5.66 18.50 17.41
CA SER A 499 5.61 18.35 18.87
C SER A 499 4.70 17.21 19.38
N GLN A 500 3.66 16.81 18.64
CA GLN A 500 2.75 15.74 19.06
C GLN A 500 3.14 14.35 18.58
N LEU A 501 3.97 14.25 17.53
CA LEU A 501 4.44 12.97 16.98
C LEU A 501 5.87 12.61 17.42
N ASP A 502 6.63 13.53 18.03
CA ASP A 502 7.97 13.28 18.63
C ASP A 502 7.93 12.51 19.99
N ILE A 503 6.95 11.62 20.19
CA ILE A 503 6.89 10.72 21.37
C ILE A 503 7.13 9.28 20.93
#